data_AF-A0A2E4YTF8-F1
#
_entry.id   AF-A0A2E4YTF8-F1
#
_cell.length_a   1.000
_cell.length_b   1.000
_cell.length_c   1.000
_cell.angle_alpha   90.00
_cell.angle_beta   90.00
_cell.angle_gamma   90.00
#
_symmetry.space_group_name_H-M   'P 1'
#
loop_
_entity.id
_entity.type
_entity.pdbx_description
1 polymer ?
#
loop_
_entity_poly.entity_id
_entity_poly.type
_entity_poly.pdbx_seq_one_letter_code
_entity_poly.pdbx_strand_id
1 'polypeptide(L)'
;MQLNFKLNLLFIFSILCFTTFAQYQIGHYTKTFIDPDRGNRAIETEIYYPANAQGNNTPIASGDFPVIVFGHGFVMVWDAYENLWEEFVPRGYIMAFPKTEGNLFSTDHQQFGWDLQFLVLKIQDEGNNSSSALFNGVNNNTALMGHSMGGGASFLAADSLCTNGNIQLKTIVGLAPAESTSNGVSSINSAVNVTIPSLVFSGSQDGVTPPIDHHLPIYNSLSSDCKTFISVTGGGHCYFANPNFNCDFGESTSSTGISISRAQQHAVTFDFLNLWLDYTLKDDCDSFSTFQDSLAQSSRITNNQNCVQNPIPIINENAGMLTCSVSGIGYQWFLNNSPIAGANSINYSPTTSGNYTVEVTFNDGCPTLSLEYIFSLTSINNNTNFKQEIHLYPNPTSNTIHLQIERLYNNITLKLKDCNGRLISTKNYSSLNHISFNMSGFYQGFYILELTNSKASFARFSVIKK
;
A
#
# COMPACT_ATOMS: atom_id res chain seq x y z
N MET A 1 -18.35 51.59 -30.17
CA MET A 1 -18.31 50.34 -30.96
C MET A 1 -17.93 49.23 -29.98
N GLN A 2 -18.85 48.29 -29.74
CA GLN A 2 -18.85 47.34 -28.61
C GLN A 2 -17.60 46.44 -28.57
N LEU A 3 -16.95 46.35 -27.39
CA LEU A 3 -16.07 45.23 -27.05
C LEU A 3 -16.92 44.16 -26.37
N ASN A 4 -17.08 43.00 -27.02
CA ASN A 4 -17.78 41.86 -26.47
C ASN A 4 -16.86 41.05 -25.55
N PHE A 5 -17.28 40.89 -24.30
CA PHE A 5 -16.78 39.91 -23.35
C PHE A 5 -17.06 38.49 -23.87
N LYS A 6 -16.08 37.59 -23.77
CA LYS A 6 -16.31 36.14 -23.67
C LYS A 6 -15.65 35.63 -22.39
N LEU A 7 -16.48 35.55 -21.34
CA LEU A 7 -16.18 34.87 -20.10
C LEU A 7 -16.42 33.37 -20.35
N ASN A 8 -15.35 32.59 -20.51
CA ASN A 8 -15.47 31.12 -20.54
C ASN A 8 -15.63 30.62 -19.11
N LEU A 9 -16.87 30.26 -18.76
CA LEU A 9 -17.22 29.65 -17.50
C LEU A 9 -16.84 28.16 -17.56
N LEU A 10 -15.68 27.79 -17.00
CA LEU A 10 -15.33 26.40 -16.74
C LEU A 10 -16.16 25.92 -15.54
N PHE A 11 -17.22 25.15 -15.80
CA PHE A 11 -17.90 24.38 -14.77
C PHE A 11 -17.03 23.17 -14.40
N ILE A 12 -16.29 23.27 -13.31
CA ILE A 12 -15.70 22.11 -12.64
C ILE A 12 -16.84 21.48 -11.83
N PHE A 13 -17.40 20.39 -12.36
CA PHE A 13 -18.35 19.55 -11.64
C PHE A 13 -17.55 18.71 -10.62
N SER A 14 -17.38 19.23 -9.41
CA SER A 14 -16.92 18.43 -8.28
C SER A 14 -18.06 17.49 -7.88
N ILE A 15 -17.93 16.21 -8.23
CA ILE A 15 -18.80 15.16 -7.71
C ILE A 15 -18.32 14.88 -6.28
N LEU A 16 -18.89 15.61 -5.32
CA LEU A 16 -18.81 15.25 -3.90
C LEU A 16 -19.70 14.03 -3.69
N CYS A 17 -19.12 12.84 -3.84
CA CYS A 17 -19.74 11.59 -3.44
C CYS A 17 -19.63 11.47 -1.92
N PHE A 18 -20.59 12.01 -1.17
CA PHE A 18 -20.70 11.71 0.26
C PHE A 18 -21.30 10.31 0.42
N THR A 19 -20.45 9.29 0.52
CA THR A 19 -20.87 8.00 1.08
C THR A 19 -21.01 8.18 2.60
N THR A 20 -22.23 8.43 3.07
CA THR A 20 -22.53 8.32 4.51
C THR A 20 -22.52 6.84 4.87
N PHE A 21 -21.35 6.31 5.24
CA PHE A 21 -21.30 5.02 5.93
C PHE A 21 -22.02 5.19 7.27
N ALA A 22 -22.98 4.32 7.57
CA ALA A 22 -23.58 4.28 8.89
C ALA A 22 -22.47 3.96 9.90
N GLN A 23 -22.18 4.89 10.80
CA GLN A 23 -21.19 4.72 11.84
C GLN A 23 -21.72 3.75 12.91
N TYR A 24 -20.85 2.87 13.39
CA TYR A 24 -21.21 1.94 14.46
C TYR A 24 -21.55 2.70 15.74
N GLN A 25 -22.48 2.17 16.54
CA GLN A 25 -22.70 2.65 17.89
C GLN A 25 -21.62 2.07 18.82
N ILE A 26 -21.48 2.64 20.01
CA ILE A 26 -20.42 2.24 20.95
C ILE A 26 -20.98 1.24 21.97
N GLY A 27 -20.54 -0.01 21.85
CA GLY A 27 -20.66 -1.01 22.90
C GLY A 27 -19.54 -0.87 23.92
N HIS A 28 -19.80 -1.28 25.16
CA HIS A 28 -18.84 -1.19 26.26
C HIS A 28 -18.93 -2.40 27.20
N TYR A 29 -17.81 -2.86 27.76
CA TYR A 29 -17.79 -3.68 28.98
C TYR A 29 -16.46 -3.54 29.72
N THR A 30 -16.49 -3.83 31.03
CA THR A 30 -15.31 -3.92 31.88
C THR A 30 -14.94 -5.37 32.12
N LYS A 31 -13.65 -5.71 32.07
CA LYS A 31 -13.16 -7.06 32.39
C LYS A 31 -11.81 -7.02 33.09
N THR A 32 -11.64 -7.89 34.08
CA THR A 32 -10.35 -8.13 34.72
C THR A 32 -9.68 -9.35 34.10
N PHE A 33 -8.55 -9.13 33.43
CA PHE A 33 -7.69 -10.20 32.96
C PHE A 33 -6.67 -10.56 34.04
N ILE A 34 -6.38 -11.85 34.19
CA ILE A 34 -5.41 -12.35 35.16
C ILE A 34 -4.18 -12.81 34.41
N ASP A 35 -3.04 -12.21 34.70
CA ASP A 35 -1.73 -12.61 34.17
C ASP A 35 -1.07 -13.59 35.17
N PRO A 36 -1.11 -14.90 34.89
CA PRO A 36 -0.56 -15.91 35.80
C PRO A 36 0.97 -15.85 35.88
N ASP A 37 1.64 -15.39 34.83
CA ASP A 37 3.11 -15.38 34.73
C ASP A 37 3.72 -14.26 35.58
N ARG A 38 2.93 -13.23 35.90
CA ARG A 38 3.30 -12.15 36.82
C ARG A 38 2.60 -12.24 38.17
N GLY A 39 2.44 -13.46 38.70
CA GLY A 39 1.93 -13.70 40.05
C GLY A 39 0.42 -13.47 40.19
N ASN A 40 -0.35 -13.85 39.17
CA ASN A 40 -1.79 -13.58 39.07
C ASN A 40 -2.12 -12.09 39.14
N ARG A 41 -1.30 -11.27 38.47
CA ARG A 41 -1.54 -9.82 38.40
C ARG A 41 -2.89 -9.57 37.73
N ALA A 42 -3.74 -8.81 38.41
CA ALA A 42 -5.06 -8.43 37.92
C ALA A 42 -4.97 -7.14 37.10
N ILE A 43 -5.50 -7.18 35.88
CA ILE A 43 -5.49 -6.08 34.92
C ILE A 43 -6.95 -5.78 34.55
N GLU A 44 -7.58 -4.93 35.37
CA GLU A 44 -8.92 -4.42 35.06
C GLU A 44 -8.85 -3.49 33.86
N THR A 45 -9.69 -3.72 32.86
CA THR A 45 -9.64 -3.10 31.54
C THR A 45 -11.04 -2.68 31.11
N GLU A 46 -11.18 -1.45 30.64
CA GLU A 46 -12.39 -0.97 29.97
C GLU A 46 -12.27 -1.22 28.47
N ILE A 47 -13.30 -1.79 27.86
CA ILE A 47 -13.29 -2.20 26.46
C ILE A 47 -14.48 -1.57 25.75
N TYR A 48 -14.18 -0.82 24.69
CA TYR A 48 -15.17 -0.17 23.82
C TYR A 48 -15.08 -0.78 22.42
N TYR A 49 -16.21 -1.04 21.77
CA TYR A 49 -16.24 -1.79 20.52
C TYR A 49 -17.45 -1.44 19.64
N PRO A 50 -17.36 -1.71 18.33
CA PRO A 50 -18.44 -1.39 17.40
C PRO A 50 -19.67 -2.24 17.69
N ALA A 51 -20.83 -1.62 17.90
CA ALA A 51 -22.09 -2.29 18.21
C ALA A 51 -23.24 -1.73 17.36
N ASN A 52 -24.32 -2.51 17.24
CA ASN A 52 -25.54 -2.06 16.56
C ASN A 52 -26.41 -1.14 17.44
N ALA A 53 -26.18 -1.16 18.76
CA ALA A 53 -26.85 -0.30 19.73
C ALA A 53 -25.86 0.10 20.81
N GLN A 54 -25.93 1.35 21.27
CA GLN A 54 -25.10 1.83 22.37
C GLN A 54 -25.47 1.12 23.68
N GLY A 55 -24.49 0.68 24.45
CA GLY A 55 -24.74 0.16 25.79
C GLY A 55 -23.67 -0.79 26.33
N ASN A 56 -23.91 -1.23 27.56
CA ASN A 56 -23.04 -2.18 28.24
C ASN A 56 -23.38 -3.62 27.84
N ASN A 57 -22.36 -4.43 27.55
CA ASN A 57 -22.48 -5.85 27.19
C ASN A 57 -23.42 -6.12 26.01
N THR A 58 -23.60 -5.15 25.12
CA THR A 58 -24.31 -5.37 23.84
C THR A 58 -23.46 -6.26 22.94
N PRO A 59 -24.07 -7.13 22.11
CA PRO A 59 -23.27 -7.88 21.13
C PRO A 59 -22.51 -6.94 20.19
N ILE A 60 -21.26 -7.31 19.86
CA ILE A 60 -20.50 -6.64 18.81
C ILE A 60 -21.28 -6.65 17.48
N ALA A 61 -21.09 -5.61 16.67
CA ALA A 61 -21.65 -5.55 15.33
C ALA A 61 -21.06 -6.67 14.44
N SER A 62 -21.72 -6.97 13.33
CA SER A 62 -21.14 -7.90 12.35
C SER A 62 -19.97 -7.23 11.64
N GLY A 63 -18.82 -7.87 11.66
CA GLY A 63 -17.59 -7.35 11.06
C GLY A 63 -16.38 -8.02 11.70
N ASP A 64 -15.21 -7.65 11.23
CA ASP A 64 -13.93 -8.09 11.78
C ASP A 64 -13.12 -6.83 12.12
N PHE A 65 -13.02 -6.51 13.41
CA PHE A 65 -12.59 -5.18 13.85
C PHE A 65 -11.19 -5.23 14.47
N PRO A 66 -10.22 -4.45 13.96
CA PRO A 66 -8.89 -4.37 14.53
C PRO A 66 -8.89 -3.72 15.91
N VAL A 67 -7.86 -4.05 16.69
CA VAL A 67 -7.75 -3.70 18.12
C VAL A 67 -6.76 -2.56 18.31
N ILE A 68 -7.07 -1.64 19.23
CA ILE A 68 -6.15 -0.62 19.74
C ILE A 68 -6.04 -0.84 21.26
N VAL A 69 -4.86 -1.25 21.72
CA VAL A 69 -4.56 -1.32 23.16
C VAL A 69 -3.91 0.00 23.57
N PHE A 70 -4.52 0.71 24.52
CA PHE A 70 -4.18 2.09 24.83
C PHE A 70 -3.58 2.29 26.23
N GLY A 71 -2.37 2.83 26.32
CA GLY A 71 -1.73 3.24 27.57
C GLY A 71 -2.06 4.68 27.96
N HIS A 72 -2.69 4.90 29.12
CA HIS A 72 -2.98 6.23 29.65
C HIS A 72 -1.73 6.97 30.17
N GLY A 73 -1.83 8.29 30.33
CA GLY A 73 -0.80 9.13 30.93
C GLY A 73 -0.68 8.98 32.45
N PHE A 74 0.42 9.47 33.01
CA PHE A 74 0.64 9.43 34.46
C PHE A 74 -0.49 10.16 35.19
N VAL A 75 -1.04 9.53 36.24
CA VAL A 75 -2.18 10.02 37.05
C VAL A 75 -3.44 10.43 36.28
N MET A 76 -3.53 10.03 35.01
CA MET A 76 -4.74 10.13 34.21
C MET A 76 -5.50 8.82 34.31
N VAL A 77 -6.83 8.93 34.35
CA VAL A 77 -7.76 7.80 34.26
C VAL A 77 -8.20 7.63 32.81
N TRP A 78 -8.64 6.42 32.46
CA TRP A 78 -9.02 6.06 31.10
C TRP A 78 -10.10 7.00 30.52
N ASP A 79 -11.00 7.51 31.36
CA ASP A 79 -12.14 8.31 30.92
C ASP A 79 -11.74 9.67 30.31
N ALA A 80 -10.54 10.16 30.65
CA ALA A 80 -9.93 11.34 30.02
C ALA A 80 -9.69 11.13 28.52
N TYR A 81 -9.74 9.90 28.00
CA TYR A 81 -9.53 9.57 26.60
C TYR A 81 -10.83 9.31 25.83
N GLU A 82 -11.95 9.86 26.30
CA GLU A 82 -13.26 9.73 25.63
C GLU A 82 -13.25 10.13 24.18
N ASN A 83 -12.51 11.20 23.86
CA ASN A 83 -12.29 11.64 22.50
C ASN A 83 -11.73 10.54 21.58
N LEU A 84 -10.98 9.56 22.10
CA LEU A 84 -10.39 8.50 21.29
C LEU A 84 -11.39 7.40 20.97
N TRP A 85 -12.13 6.88 21.95
CA TRP A 85 -13.10 5.81 21.64
C TRP A 85 -14.33 6.35 20.92
N GLU A 86 -14.71 7.62 21.15
CA GLU A 86 -15.75 8.28 20.36
C GLU A 86 -15.34 8.49 18.89
N GLU A 87 -14.05 8.65 18.61
CA GLU A 87 -13.54 8.74 17.23
C GLU A 87 -13.39 7.35 16.59
N PHE A 88 -12.70 6.42 17.25
CA PHE A 88 -12.27 5.18 16.61
C PHE A 88 -13.33 4.07 16.63
N VAL A 89 -14.14 3.94 17.69
CA VAL A 89 -15.13 2.86 17.75
C VAL A 89 -16.17 2.97 16.63
N PRO A 90 -16.76 4.15 16.35
CA PRO A 90 -17.70 4.30 15.24
C PRO A 90 -17.07 4.03 13.85
N ARG A 91 -15.74 4.12 13.73
CA ARG A 91 -14.94 3.78 12.54
C ARG A 91 -14.59 2.29 12.44
N GLY A 92 -15.04 1.46 13.37
CA GLY A 92 -14.82 0.02 13.34
C GLY A 92 -13.52 -0.42 14.01
N TYR A 93 -13.13 0.19 15.13
CA TYR A 93 -12.02 -0.25 15.97
C TYR A 93 -12.53 -0.72 17.33
N ILE A 94 -11.87 -1.74 17.89
CA ILE A 94 -12.02 -2.13 19.30
C ILE A 94 -10.93 -1.40 20.08
N MET A 95 -11.27 -0.78 21.21
CA MET A 95 -10.30 -0.13 22.09
C MET A 95 -10.28 -0.77 23.48
N ALA A 96 -9.09 -1.04 24.00
CA ALA A 96 -8.88 -1.60 25.33
C ALA A 96 -8.00 -0.67 26.19
N PHE A 97 -8.50 -0.30 27.37
CA PHE A 97 -7.85 0.64 28.29
C PHE A 97 -7.60 -0.04 29.65
N PRO A 98 -6.38 -0.55 29.93
CA PRO A 98 -6.03 -0.99 31.27
C PRO A 98 -6.12 0.16 32.28
N LYS A 99 -6.50 -0.16 33.51
CA LYS A 99 -6.61 0.78 34.64
C LYS A 99 -5.48 0.67 35.65
N THR A 100 -4.55 -0.25 35.41
CA THR A 100 -3.35 -0.44 36.23
C THR A 100 -2.44 0.76 36.13
N GLU A 101 -1.61 1.01 37.15
CA GLU A 101 -0.60 2.09 37.13
C GLU A 101 -1.18 3.52 37.00
N GLY A 102 -2.48 3.71 37.28
CA GLY A 102 -3.14 5.03 37.25
C GLY A 102 -3.00 5.90 38.50
N ASN A 103 -2.23 5.48 39.51
CA ASN A 103 -2.16 6.17 40.80
C ASN A 103 -0.81 6.86 41.06
N LEU A 104 -0.82 7.94 41.84
CA LEU A 104 0.34 8.80 42.08
C LEU A 104 1.51 8.13 42.82
N PHE A 105 1.26 7.06 43.61
CA PHE A 105 2.22 6.55 44.60
C PHE A 105 2.84 5.20 44.23
N SER A 106 2.33 4.51 43.22
CA SER A 106 2.79 3.17 42.86
C SER A 106 2.85 2.94 41.35
N THR A 107 3.00 4.00 40.55
CA THR A 107 3.13 3.84 39.09
C THR A 107 4.47 3.19 38.75
N ASP A 108 4.42 2.09 38.01
CA ASP A 108 5.56 1.37 37.45
C ASP A 108 5.40 1.24 35.93
N HIS A 109 6.22 1.96 35.16
CA HIS A 109 6.08 2.01 33.71
C HIS A 109 6.42 0.65 33.07
N GLN A 110 7.32 -0.13 33.69
CA GLN A 110 7.68 -1.45 33.21
C GLN A 110 6.49 -2.40 33.35
N GLN A 111 5.86 -2.41 34.53
CA GLN A 111 4.67 -3.22 34.77
C GLN A 111 3.53 -2.81 33.84
N PHE A 112 3.37 -1.51 33.57
CA PHE A 112 2.37 -1.03 32.63
C PHE A 112 2.64 -1.51 31.20
N GLY A 113 3.89 -1.44 30.74
CA GLY A 113 4.28 -1.97 29.43
C GLY A 113 3.97 -3.45 29.29
N TRP A 114 4.21 -4.24 30.33
CA TRP A 114 3.84 -5.66 30.34
C TRP A 114 2.34 -5.90 30.39
N ASP A 115 1.55 -5.03 31.03
CA ASP A 115 0.09 -5.10 30.97
C ASP A 115 -0.42 -4.85 29.54
N LEU A 116 0.12 -3.84 28.87
CA LEU A 116 -0.21 -3.53 27.47
C LEU A 116 0.16 -4.69 26.55
N GLN A 117 1.37 -5.26 26.69
CA GLN A 117 1.81 -6.44 25.96
C GLN A 117 0.82 -7.61 26.16
N PHE A 118 0.44 -7.87 27.40
CA PHE A 118 -0.46 -8.96 27.74
C PHE A 118 -1.84 -8.76 27.11
N LEU A 119 -2.36 -7.54 27.12
CA LEU A 119 -3.66 -7.22 26.52
C LEU A 119 -3.69 -7.33 24.99
N VAL A 120 -2.59 -7.08 24.29
CA VAL A 120 -2.48 -7.33 22.84
C VAL A 120 -2.87 -8.78 22.51
N LEU A 121 -2.49 -9.73 23.36
CA LEU A 121 -2.84 -11.15 23.20
C LEU A 121 -4.24 -11.46 23.73
N LYS A 122 -4.62 -10.90 24.89
CA LYS A 122 -5.87 -11.27 25.57
C LYS A 122 -7.14 -10.75 24.93
N ILE A 123 -7.09 -9.63 24.21
CA ILE A 123 -8.26 -9.18 23.43
C ILE A 123 -8.53 -10.15 22.26
N GLN A 124 -7.51 -10.79 21.70
CA GLN A 124 -7.66 -11.78 20.64
C GLN A 124 -8.35 -13.06 21.14
N ASP A 125 -8.07 -13.47 22.38
CA ASP A 125 -8.77 -14.59 23.04
C ASP A 125 -10.29 -14.31 23.18
N GLU A 126 -10.69 -13.04 23.36
CA GLU A 126 -12.10 -12.66 23.46
C GLU A 126 -12.87 -12.88 22.15
N GLY A 127 -12.22 -12.69 21.00
CA GLY A 127 -12.81 -13.00 19.70
C GLY A 127 -13.20 -14.48 19.53
N ASN A 128 -12.49 -15.37 20.22
CA ASN A 128 -12.74 -16.82 20.19
C ASN A 128 -13.65 -17.31 21.33
N ASN A 129 -14.00 -16.44 22.28
CA ASN A 129 -14.76 -16.80 23.46
C ASN A 129 -16.26 -16.55 23.24
N SER A 130 -17.04 -17.62 23.08
CA SER A 130 -18.51 -17.55 22.88
C SER A 130 -19.31 -16.82 23.98
N SER A 131 -18.71 -16.58 25.15
CA SER A 131 -19.32 -15.81 26.24
C SER A 131 -18.90 -14.34 26.25
N SER A 132 -17.97 -13.92 25.39
CA SER A 132 -17.53 -12.54 25.26
C SER A 132 -18.47 -11.74 24.36
N ALA A 133 -18.61 -10.44 24.63
CA ALA A 133 -19.31 -9.54 23.74
C ALA A 133 -18.61 -9.40 22.38
N LEU A 134 -17.31 -9.71 22.29
CA LEU A 134 -16.48 -9.61 21.09
C LEU A 134 -16.45 -10.89 20.23
N PHE A 135 -17.21 -11.92 20.59
CA PHE A 135 -17.17 -13.21 19.90
C PHE A 135 -17.38 -13.07 18.38
N ASN A 136 -16.47 -13.66 17.59
CA ASN A 136 -16.40 -13.61 16.13
C ASN A 136 -16.24 -12.21 15.50
N GLY A 137 -15.82 -11.19 16.27
CA GLY A 137 -15.68 -9.83 15.74
C GLY A 137 -14.31 -9.18 15.94
N VAL A 138 -13.29 -9.93 16.37
CA VAL A 138 -11.94 -9.40 16.62
C VAL A 138 -11.01 -9.76 15.46
N ASN A 139 -10.49 -8.74 14.79
CA ASN A 139 -9.47 -8.91 13.75
C ASN A 139 -8.09 -9.12 14.39
N ASN A 140 -7.26 -9.89 13.71
CA ASN A 140 -5.94 -10.27 14.19
C ASN A 140 -4.92 -9.11 14.18
N ASN A 141 -5.24 -7.97 13.56
CA ASN A 141 -4.41 -6.77 13.54
C ASN A 141 -4.65 -5.93 14.81
N THR A 142 -3.56 -5.60 15.49
CA THR A 142 -3.56 -4.77 16.70
C THR A 142 -2.59 -3.59 16.55
N ALA A 143 -2.99 -2.42 17.02
CA ALA A 143 -2.11 -1.30 17.33
C ALA A 143 -1.85 -1.21 18.83
N LEU A 144 -0.61 -0.89 19.18
CA LEU A 144 -0.31 -0.31 20.48
C LEU A 144 -0.37 1.22 20.36
N MET A 145 -1.07 1.87 21.28
CA MET A 145 -1.12 3.31 21.34
C MET A 145 -0.95 3.78 22.77
N GLY A 146 -0.38 4.96 23.00
CA GLY A 146 -0.39 5.51 24.34
C GLY A 146 0.00 6.97 24.42
N HIS A 147 -0.42 7.62 25.51
CA HIS A 147 -0.14 9.02 25.79
C HIS A 147 0.87 9.18 26.93
N SER A 148 1.83 10.11 26.81
CA SER A 148 2.75 10.43 27.90
C SER A 148 3.46 9.17 28.43
N MET A 149 3.39 8.92 29.74
CA MET A 149 3.81 7.66 30.37
C MET A 149 3.36 6.40 29.61
N GLY A 150 2.08 6.29 29.27
CA GLY A 150 1.54 5.14 28.55
C GLY A 150 2.05 5.05 27.11
N GLY A 151 2.42 6.19 26.50
CA GLY A 151 3.14 6.23 25.24
C GLY A 151 4.50 5.57 25.37
N GLY A 152 5.28 5.93 26.40
CA GLY A 152 6.55 5.27 26.71
C GLY A 152 6.42 3.78 27.00
N ALA A 153 5.45 3.41 27.84
CA ALA A 153 5.17 2.01 28.19
C ALA A 153 4.77 1.18 26.97
N SER A 154 4.09 1.78 25.99
CA SER A 154 3.75 1.12 24.71
C SER A 154 5.01 0.70 23.94
N PHE A 155 6.11 1.47 23.98
CA PHE A 155 7.37 1.06 23.36
C PHE A 155 8.04 -0.11 24.09
N LEU A 156 7.91 -0.20 25.42
CA LEU A 156 8.37 -1.37 26.18
C LEU A 156 7.58 -2.64 25.78
N ALA A 157 6.26 -2.49 25.60
CA ALA A 157 5.40 -3.57 25.14
C ALA A 157 5.76 -4.01 23.72
N ALA A 158 5.95 -3.04 22.81
CA ALA A 158 6.26 -3.30 21.40
C ALA A 158 7.63 -3.95 21.20
N ASP A 159 8.66 -3.55 21.97
CA ASP A 159 9.98 -4.21 21.99
C ASP A 159 9.85 -5.72 22.26
N SER A 160 9.15 -6.07 23.34
CA SER A 160 8.91 -7.46 23.71
C SER A 160 8.13 -8.21 22.62
N LEU A 161 7.08 -7.61 22.05
CA LEU A 161 6.27 -8.24 21.00
C LEU A 161 7.05 -8.44 19.70
N CYS A 162 7.82 -7.45 19.24
CA CYS A 162 8.63 -7.52 18.03
C CYS A 162 9.76 -8.55 18.19
N THR A 163 10.48 -8.52 19.32
CA THR A 163 11.57 -9.46 19.63
C THR A 163 11.08 -10.91 19.68
N ASN A 164 9.85 -11.13 20.14
CA ASN A 164 9.23 -12.46 20.19
C ASN A 164 8.47 -12.84 18.91
N GLY A 165 8.59 -12.07 17.83
CA GLY A 165 7.99 -12.39 16.52
C GLY A 165 6.46 -12.38 16.52
N ASN A 166 5.84 -11.55 17.35
CA ASN A 166 4.38 -11.41 17.34
C ASN A 166 3.88 -10.90 15.98
N ILE A 167 2.90 -11.58 15.41
CA ILE A 167 2.36 -11.26 14.08
C ILE A 167 1.10 -10.38 14.13
N GLN A 168 0.54 -10.15 15.32
CA GLN A 168 -0.70 -9.40 15.53
C GLN A 168 -0.44 -7.90 15.60
N LEU A 169 0.67 -7.50 16.23
CA LEU A 169 1.06 -6.11 16.36
C LEU A 169 1.49 -5.57 14.98
N LYS A 170 0.69 -4.67 14.41
CA LYS A 170 0.92 -4.08 13.07
C LYS A 170 1.45 -2.66 13.11
N THR A 171 1.17 -1.93 14.19
CA THR A 171 1.70 -0.58 14.35
C THR A 171 1.79 -0.16 15.81
N ILE A 172 2.62 0.86 16.07
CA ILE A 172 2.64 1.59 17.34
C ILE A 172 2.42 3.09 17.10
N VAL A 173 1.64 3.71 17.99
CA VAL A 173 1.36 5.15 17.98
C VAL A 173 1.70 5.79 19.33
N GLY A 174 2.68 6.69 19.36
CA GLY A 174 3.02 7.48 20.55
C GLY A 174 2.38 8.86 20.50
N LEU A 175 1.53 9.21 21.46
CA LEU A 175 0.96 10.55 21.63
C LEU A 175 1.73 11.28 22.73
N ALA A 176 2.65 12.17 22.34
CA ALA A 176 3.61 12.79 23.26
C ALA A 176 4.27 11.75 24.22
N PRO A 177 4.93 10.69 23.70
CA PRO A 177 5.38 9.58 24.51
C PRO A 177 6.52 9.96 25.47
N ALA A 178 6.36 9.71 26.76
CA ALA A 178 7.40 9.94 27.76
C ALA A 178 8.44 8.81 27.74
N GLU A 179 9.73 9.13 27.67
CA GLU A 179 10.77 8.18 28.02
C GLU A 179 10.53 7.54 29.40
N SER A 180 10.41 6.21 29.43
CA SER A 180 10.22 5.45 30.67
C SER A 180 11.56 5.08 31.28
N THR A 181 11.81 5.46 32.53
CA THR A 181 13.09 5.20 33.21
C THR A 181 12.95 4.40 34.52
N SER A 182 11.72 4.01 34.89
CA SER A 182 11.46 3.24 36.12
C SER A 182 12.09 1.84 36.03
N ASN A 183 12.66 1.35 37.12
CA ASN A 183 13.23 -0.01 37.21
C ASN A 183 14.28 -0.34 36.13
N GLY A 184 14.97 0.67 35.59
CA GLY A 184 16.06 0.50 34.62
C GLY A 184 15.61 0.18 33.20
N VAL A 185 14.31 0.27 32.90
CA VAL A 185 13.82 0.23 31.50
C VAL A 185 14.10 1.56 30.80
N SER A 186 14.00 1.55 29.48
CA SER A 186 14.14 2.74 28.63
C SER A 186 13.28 2.58 27.39
N SER A 187 12.32 3.48 27.17
CA SER A 187 11.51 3.47 25.94
C SER A 187 12.35 3.78 24.71
N ILE A 188 13.37 4.62 24.84
CA ILE A 188 14.37 4.93 23.82
C ILE A 188 15.16 3.68 23.44
N ASN A 189 15.64 2.90 24.41
CA ASN A 189 16.35 1.66 24.13
C ASN A 189 15.43 0.58 23.56
N SER A 190 14.21 0.47 24.08
CA SER A 190 13.20 -0.47 23.58
C SER A 190 12.79 -0.16 22.14
N ALA A 191 12.73 1.12 21.75
CA ALA A 191 12.42 1.52 20.38
C ALA A 191 13.38 0.92 19.33
N VAL A 192 14.62 0.60 19.69
CA VAL A 192 15.61 -0.05 18.80
C VAL A 192 15.11 -1.39 18.26
N ASN A 193 14.30 -2.12 19.02
CA ASN A 193 13.78 -3.43 18.60
C ASN A 193 12.41 -3.34 17.92
N VAL A 194 11.82 -2.14 17.81
CA VAL A 194 10.51 -1.94 17.19
C VAL A 194 10.70 -1.76 15.68
N THR A 195 10.31 -2.79 14.93
CA THR A 195 10.49 -2.89 13.46
C THR A 195 9.21 -2.62 12.66
N ILE A 196 8.05 -2.65 13.32
CA ILE A 196 6.74 -2.40 12.71
C ILE A 196 6.52 -0.92 12.36
N PRO A 197 5.59 -0.58 11.43
CA PRO A 197 5.20 0.79 11.15
C PRO A 197 4.91 1.60 12.43
N SER A 198 5.48 2.80 12.54
CA SER A 198 5.45 3.59 13.77
C SER A 198 5.10 5.06 13.53
N LEU A 199 4.18 5.60 14.33
CA LEU A 199 3.78 7.02 14.27
C LEU A 199 3.97 7.68 15.64
N VAL A 200 4.68 8.81 15.68
CA VAL A 200 4.86 9.60 16.91
C VAL A 200 4.29 10.99 16.69
N PHE A 201 3.30 11.36 17.52
CA PHE A 201 2.78 12.72 17.61
C PHE A 201 3.44 13.49 18.75
N SER A 202 3.62 14.79 18.53
CA SER A 202 4.12 15.74 19.51
C SER A 202 3.28 17.02 19.45
N GLY A 203 3.03 17.65 20.60
CA GLY A 203 2.72 19.07 20.62
C GLY A 203 4.01 19.87 20.41
N SER A 204 4.02 20.91 19.58
CA SER A 204 5.24 21.70 19.38
C SER A 204 5.64 22.51 20.62
N GLN A 205 4.69 22.74 21.52
CA GLN A 205 4.86 23.51 22.76
C GLN A 205 4.79 22.63 24.00
N ASP A 206 4.94 21.30 23.83
CA ASP A 206 4.98 20.35 24.92
C ASP A 206 6.21 20.61 25.81
N GLY A 207 5.95 21.06 27.04
CA GLY A 207 6.94 21.19 28.09
C GLY A 207 6.82 20.13 29.19
N VAL A 208 5.82 19.24 29.13
CA VAL A 208 5.65 18.16 30.13
C VAL A 208 6.61 17.02 29.82
N THR A 209 6.66 16.61 28.56
CA THR A 209 7.64 15.66 28.01
C THR A 209 8.30 16.32 26.81
N PRO A 210 9.26 17.24 27.03
CA PRO A 210 9.85 18.02 25.95
C PRO A 210 10.29 17.13 24.77
N PRO A 211 9.96 17.48 23.51
CA PRO A 211 10.20 16.58 22.38
C PRO A 211 11.65 16.18 22.20
N ILE A 212 12.60 17.07 22.54
CA ILE A 212 14.03 16.82 22.45
C ILE A 212 14.53 15.75 23.44
N ASP A 213 13.85 15.61 24.57
CA ASP A 213 14.24 14.72 25.65
C ASP A 213 13.51 13.36 25.58
N HIS A 214 12.29 13.35 25.02
CA HIS A 214 11.43 12.16 25.00
C HIS A 214 11.05 11.73 23.58
N HIS A 215 10.27 12.53 22.85
CA HIS A 215 9.62 12.07 21.62
C HIS A 215 10.60 11.79 20.48
N LEU A 216 11.54 12.71 20.24
CA LEU A 216 12.52 12.62 19.16
C LEU A 216 13.54 11.51 19.42
N PRO A 217 14.12 11.35 20.63
CA PRO A 217 14.97 10.20 20.93
C PRO A 217 14.26 8.86 20.70
N ILE A 218 13.01 8.70 21.16
CA ILE A 218 12.22 7.48 20.92
C ILE A 218 12.03 7.25 19.42
N TYR A 219 11.58 8.27 18.68
CA TYR A 219 11.37 8.19 17.23
C TYR A 219 12.67 7.86 16.46
N ASN A 220 13.78 8.50 16.82
CA ASN A 220 15.05 8.33 16.13
C ASN A 220 15.61 6.92 16.34
N SER A 221 15.44 6.34 17.53
CA SER A 221 15.88 4.98 17.86
C SER A 221 15.11 3.86 17.15
N LEU A 222 13.88 4.12 16.66
CA LEU A 222 13.08 3.12 15.95
C LEU A 222 13.84 2.47 14.78
N SER A 223 13.83 1.13 14.73
CA SER A 223 14.29 0.31 13.61
C SER A 223 13.19 0.00 12.58
N SER A 224 12.10 0.77 12.62
CA SER A 224 10.98 0.65 11.69
C SER A 224 11.35 1.14 10.29
N ASP A 225 11.03 0.33 9.28
CA ASP A 225 11.19 0.70 7.87
C ASP A 225 10.15 1.75 7.42
N CYS A 226 9.09 1.98 8.21
CA CYS A 226 8.13 3.05 7.96
C CYS A 226 7.76 3.76 9.25
N LYS A 227 8.47 4.84 9.54
CA LYS A 227 8.23 5.70 10.70
C LYS A 227 7.95 7.14 10.33
N THR A 228 7.01 7.74 11.04
CA THR A 228 6.64 9.15 10.88
C THR A 228 6.60 9.84 12.23
N PHE A 229 7.22 11.02 12.31
CA PHE A 229 7.08 11.96 13.42
C PHE A 229 6.27 13.16 12.95
N ILE A 230 5.22 13.52 13.70
CA ILE A 230 4.35 14.67 13.42
C ILE A 230 4.34 15.58 14.65
N SER A 231 4.75 16.84 14.48
CA SER A 231 4.64 17.87 15.51
C SER A 231 3.51 18.84 15.16
N VAL A 232 2.46 18.84 15.97
CA VAL A 232 1.31 19.73 15.82
C VAL A 232 1.73 21.14 16.21
N THR A 233 1.70 22.06 15.24
CA THR A 233 2.17 23.43 15.41
C THR A 233 1.27 24.18 16.38
N GLY A 234 1.86 24.70 17.45
CA GLY A 234 1.14 25.40 18.52
C GLY A 234 0.45 24.48 19.53
N GLY A 235 0.56 23.16 19.37
CA GLY A 235 -0.09 22.16 20.23
C GLY A 235 0.66 21.90 21.54
N GLY A 236 -0.07 21.42 22.55
CA GLY A 236 0.42 21.04 23.87
C GLY A 236 0.57 19.53 24.08
N HIS A 237 0.99 19.16 25.29
CA HIS A 237 1.08 17.78 25.78
C HIS A 237 -0.30 17.17 26.00
N CYS A 238 -1.08 17.77 26.90
CA CYS A 238 -2.32 17.19 27.42
C CYS A 238 -3.45 17.19 26.41
N TYR A 239 -3.32 17.99 25.34
CA TYR A 239 -4.35 18.24 24.34
C TYR A 239 -4.60 17.03 23.42
N PHE A 240 -3.91 15.90 23.60
CA PHE A 240 -4.27 14.61 22.99
C PHE A 240 -5.44 13.90 23.68
N ALA A 241 -5.77 14.29 24.92
CA ALA A 241 -6.89 13.78 25.71
C ALA A 241 -7.99 14.84 25.85
N ASN A 242 -9.11 14.53 26.49
CA ASN A 242 -10.05 15.51 27.03
C ASN A 242 -9.47 16.24 28.26
N PRO A 243 -10.05 17.39 28.67
CA PRO A 243 -9.56 18.14 29.83
C PRO A 243 -9.44 17.26 31.07
N ASN A 244 -8.27 17.31 31.71
CA ASN A 244 -7.98 16.54 32.91
C ASN A 244 -7.16 17.40 33.86
N PHE A 245 -7.66 17.60 35.08
CA PHE A 245 -7.06 18.53 36.04
C PHE A 245 -5.58 18.26 36.31
N ASN A 246 -5.18 16.99 36.48
CA ASN A 246 -3.79 16.65 36.80
C ASN A 246 -2.84 16.96 35.64
N CYS A 247 -3.24 16.58 34.43
CA CYS A 247 -2.46 16.86 33.23
C CYS A 247 -2.39 18.37 32.97
N ASP A 248 -3.54 19.03 32.95
CA ASP A 248 -3.66 20.45 32.59
C ASP A 248 -2.94 21.35 33.61
N PHE A 249 -2.94 20.97 34.89
CA PHE A 249 -2.16 21.65 35.92
C PHE A 249 -0.66 21.52 35.64
N GLY A 250 -0.17 20.32 35.35
CA GLY A 250 1.23 20.09 34.99
C GLY A 250 1.64 20.91 33.76
N GLU A 251 0.84 20.83 32.68
CA GLU A 251 1.05 21.56 31.43
C GLU A 251 1.11 23.08 31.63
N SER A 252 0.24 23.64 32.49
CA SER A 252 0.21 25.08 32.77
C SER A 252 1.50 25.63 33.40
N THR A 253 2.31 24.77 34.01
CA THR A 253 3.56 25.14 34.68
C THR A 253 4.81 24.84 33.86
N SER A 254 4.71 23.95 32.88
CA SER A 254 5.86 23.45 32.12
C SER A 254 5.85 23.91 30.66
N SER A 255 4.67 24.04 30.06
CA SER A 255 4.51 24.37 28.64
C SER A 255 4.34 25.87 28.44
N THR A 256 4.93 26.41 27.37
CA THR A 256 4.82 27.84 27.05
C THR A 256 4.49 28.03 25.57
N GLY A 257 3.64 29.01 25.27
CA GLY A 257 3.33 29.38 23.88
C GLY A 257 2.35 28.46 23.14
N ILE A 258 1.59 27.60 23.84
CA ILE A 258 0.44 26.87 23.26
C ILE A 258 -0.50 27.90 22.61
N SER A 259 -0.82 27.70 21.33
CA SER A 259 -1.52 28.70 20.50
C SER A 259 -2.72 28.16 19.73
N ILE A 260 -2.99 26.86 19.81
CA ILE A 260 -4.22 26.24 19.29
C ILE A 260 -5.05 25.71 20.45
N SER A 261 -6.35 25.54 20.24
CA SER A 261 -7.23 24.90 21.22
C SER A 261 -7.07 23.37 21.21
N ARG A 262 -7.53 22.71 22.28
CA ARG A 262 -7.60 21.25 22.38
C ARG A 262 -8.39 20.62 21.23
N ALA A 263 -9.55 21.19 20.89
CA ALA A 263 -10.36 20.71 19.77
C ALA A 263 -9.62 20.85 18.42
N GLN A 264 -8.83 21.92 18.23
CA GLN A 264 -7.99 22.06 17.04
C GLN A 264 -6.88 21.02 17.00
N GLN A 265 -6.23 20.72 18.13
CA GLN A 265 -5.24 19.67 18.21
C GLN A 265 -5.85 18.28 17.95
N HIS A 266 -6.99 17.95 18.56
CA HIS A 266 -7.74 16.72 18.28
C HIS A 266 -8.03 16.57 16.78
N ALA A 267 -8.59 17.61 16.15
CA ALA A 267 -8.89 17.59 14.72
C ALA A 267 -7.64 17.32 13.87
N VAL A 268 -6.52 18.01 14.15
CA VAL A 268 -5.25 17.76 13.45
C VAL A 268 -4.76 16.34 13.69
N THR A 269 -4.74 15.87 14.92
CA THR A 269 -4.29 14.51 15.25
C THR A 269 -5.13 13.47 14.53
N PHE A 270 -6.45 13.59 14.55
CA PHE A 270 -7.35 12.63 13.90
C PHE A 270 -7.30 12.66 12.38
N ASP A 271 -7.05 13.82 11.75
CA ASP A 271 -6.86 13.90 10.30
C ASP A 271 -5.72 12.99 9.81
N PHE A 272 -4.65 12.83 10.62
CA PHE A 272 -3.51 11.98 10.29
C PHE A 272 -3.64 10.56 10.86
N LEU A 273 -4.05 10.46 12.12
CA LEU A 273 -4.08 9.19 12.85
C LEU A 273 -5.12 8.23 12.26
N ASN A 274 -6.27 8.75 11.82
CA ASN A 274 -7.27 7.92 11.15
C ASN A 274 -6.73 7.27 9.87
N LEU A 275 -6.09 8.05 9.00
CA LEU A 275 -5.51 7.55 7.76
C LEU A 275 -4.41 6.52 8.03
N TRP A 276 -3.59 6.77 9.05
CA TRP A 276 -2.54 5.84 9.47
C TRP A 276 -3.11 4.50 9.97
N LEU A 277 -4.14 4.54 10.81
CA LEU A 277 -4.78 3.33 11.34
C LEU A 277 -5.57 2.58 10.26
N ASP A 278 -6.23 3.28 9.33
CA ASP A 278 -6.92 2.64 8.22
C ASP A 278 -5.89 1.92 7.32
N TYR A 279 -4.75 2.55 7.03
CA TYR A 279 -3.63 1.91 6.32
C TYR A 279 -3.07 0.69 7.06
N THR A 280 -2.65 0.87 8.32
CA THR A 280 -1.87 -0.15 9.04
C THR A 280 -2.69 -1.29 9.62
N LEU A 281 -4.00 -1.10 9.83
CA LEU A 281 -4.86 -2.11 10.46
C LEU A 281 -5.95 -2.66 9.54
N LYS A 282 -6.32 -1.95 8.47
CA LYS A 282 -7.37 -2.36 7.52
C LYS A 282 -6.86 -2.53 6.09
N ASP A 283 -5.54 -2.47 5.90
CA ASP A 283 -4.87 -2.59 4.60
C ASP A 283 -5.36 -1.57 3.56
N ASP A 284 -5.81 -0.38 4.01
CA ASP A 284 -6.32 0.67 3.13
C ASP A 284 -5.19 1.55 2.56
N CYS A 285 -4.77 1.22 1.34
CA CYS A 285 -3.71 1.92 0.64
C CYS A 285 -4.07 3.32 0.14
N ASP A 286 -5.35 3.59 -0.12
CA ASP A 286 -5.79 4.94 -0.50
C ASP A 286 -5.66 5.90 0.70
N SER A 287 -5.91 5.39 1.90
CA SER A 287 -5.64 6.11 3.16
C SER A 287 -4.16 6.47 3.31
N PHE A 288 -3.23 5.57 2.97
CA PHE A 288 -1.80 5.90 3.00
C PHE A 288 -1.42 6.96 1.96
N SER A 289 -1.95 6.88 0.73
CA SER A 289 -1.74 7.94 -0.27
C SER A 289 -2.23 9.31 0.23
N THR A 290 -3.41 9.34 0.83
CA THR A 290 -4.00 10.56 1.41
C THR A 290 -3.17 11.07 2.60
N PHE A 291 -2.60 10.17 3.40
CA PHE A 291 -1.70 10.51 4.50
C PHE A 291 -0.43 11.19 3.98
N GLN A 292 0.18 10.66 2.92
CA GLN A 292 1.36 11.26 2.28
C GLN A 292 1.06 12.66 1.72
N ASP A 293 -0.06 12.82 1.03
CA ASP A 293 -0.50 14.13 0.51
C ASP A 293 -0.73 15.13 1.66
N SER A 294 -1.37 14.68 2.75
CA SER A 294 -1.63 15.49 3.93
C SER A 294 -0.34 15.91 4.63
N LEU A 295 0.66 15.03 4.72
CA LEU A 295 1.99 15.35 5.28
C LEU A 295 2.71 16.41 4.45
N ALA A 296 2.60 16.34 3.12
CA ALA A 296 3.26 17.27 2.22
C ALA A 296 2.59 18.67 2.18
N GLN A 297 1.27 18.74 2.39
CA GLN A 297 0.49 19.96 2.17
C GLN A 297 0.07 20.68 3.45
N SER A 298 -0.01 19.99 4.59
CA SER A 298 -0.55 20.58 5.82
C SER A 298 0.37 21.63 6.42
N SER A 299 -0.15 22.84 6.61
CA SER A 299 0.52 23.91 7.37
C SER A 299 0.30 23.83 8.89
N ARG A 300 -0.47 22.83 9.37
CA ARG A 300 -0.82 22.66 10.81
C ARG A 300 0.22 21.83 11.58
N ILE A 301 1.19 21.27 10.86
CA ILE A 301 2.19 20.35 11.41
C ILE A 301 3.57 20.63 10.82
N THR A 302 4.60 20.24 11.54
CA THR A 302 5.88 19.86 10.93
C THR A 302 6.02 18.35 11.00
N ASN A 303 6.75 17.75 10.08
CA ASN A 303 6.96 16.30 10.08
C ASN A 303 8.39 15.91 9.71
N ASN A 304 8.74 14.70 10.13
CA ASN A 304 9.91 13.97 9.68
C ASN A 304 9.46 12.54 9.43
N GLN A 305 9.55 12.08 8.19
CA GLN A 305 9.18 10.73 7.81
C GLN A 305 10.39 10.00 7.22
N ASN A 306 10.56 8.75 7.64
CA ASN A 306 11.39 7.78 6.95
C ASN A 306 10.54 6.54 6.66
N CYS A 307 10.15 6.36 5.40
CA CYS A 307 9.36 5.21 4.99
C CYS A 307 9.90 4.61 3.69
N VAL A 308 10.40 3.38 3.78
CA VAL A 308 10.86 2.59 2.65
C VAL A 308 9.65 2.24 1.79
N GLN A 309 9.60 2.82 0.59
CA GLN A 309 8.53 2.53 -0.37
C GLN A 309 8.81 1.22 -1.09
N ASN A 310 7.75 0.46 -1.34
CA ASN A 310 7.83 -0.72 -2.17
C ASN A 310 8.30 -0.36 -3.60
N PRO A 311 9.17 -1.17 -4.22
CA PRO A 311 9.69 -0.88 -5.55
C PRO A 311 8.59 -0.92 -6.61
N ILE A 312 8.68 0.00 -7.57
CA ILE A 312 7.76 0.02 -8.72
C ILE A 312 8.23 -1.02 -9.75
N PRO A 313 7.38 -1.98 -10.16
CA PRO A 313 7.75 -3.01 -11.11
C PRO A 313 7.91 -2.45 -12.54
N ILE A 314 8.88 -2.99 -13.26
CA ILE A 314 9.09 -2.76 -14.69
C ILE A 314 8.84 -4.06 -15.42
N ILE A 315 8.12 -3.99 -16.54
CA ILE A 315 7.90 -5.15 -17.42
C ILE A 315 9.05 -5.22 -18.41
N ASN A 316 9.79 -6.33 -18.38
CA ASN A 316 10.79 -6.67 -19.39
C ASN A 316 10.21 -7.72 -20.35
N GLU A 317 10.43 -7.55 -21.64
CA GLU A 317 10.01 -8.53 -22.65
C GLU A 317 11.24 -9.24 -23.22
N ASN A 318 11.15 -10.56 -23.33
CA ASN A 318 12.14 -11.39 -24.02
C ASN A 318 11.45 -12.54 -24.73
N ALA A 319 11.57 -12.58 -26.07
CA ALA A 319 11.05 -13.63 -26.93
C ALA A 319 9.54 -13.95 -26.72
N GLY A 320 8.74 -12.91 -26.51
CA GLY A 320 7.29 -13.00 -26.31
C GLY A 320 6.85 -13.28 -24.87
N MET A 321 7.79 -13.38 -23.92
CA MET A 321 7.49 -13.51 -22.49
C MET A 321 7.70 -12.17 -21.80
N LEU A 322 6.70 -11.74 -21.02
CA LEU A 322 6.80 -10.60 -20.12
C LEU A 322 7.25 -11.07 -18.73
N THR A 323 8.22 -10.38 -18.15
CA THR A 323 8.77 -10.67 -16.82
C THR A 323 8.73 -9.41 -15.98
N CYS A 324 8.15 -9.50 -14.80
CA CYS A 324 8.21 -8.45 -13.79
C CYS A 324 9.62 -8.35 -13.20
N SER A 325 10.18 -7.14 -13.12
CA SER A 325 11.52 -6.90 -12.59
C SER A 325 11.65 -7.04 -11.07
N VAL A 326 10.53 -7.13 -10.36
CA VAL A 326 10.46 -7.08 -8.89
C VAL A 326 9.97 -8.41 -8.34
N SER A 327 10.61 -8.86 -7.27
CA SER A 327 10.16 -10.01 -6.47
C SER A 327 9.16 -9.56 -5.40
N GLY A 328 7.98 -10.16 -5.39
CA GLY A 328 6.94 -9.97 -4.37
C GLY A 328 6.33 -11.31 -3.95
N ILE A 329 5.38 -11.27 -3.03
CA ILE A 329 4.65 -12.47 -2.56
C ILE A 329 3.44 -12.81 -3.44
N GLY A 330 3.01 -11.86 -4.28
CA GLY A 330 1.87 -12.01 -5.18
C GLY A 330 2.02 -11.15 -6.43
N TYR A 331 1.36 -11.59 -7.50
CA TYR A 331 1.33 -10.90 -8.80
C TYR A 331 -0.08 -10.95 -9.37
N GLN A 332 -0.47 -9.91 -10.10
CA GLN A 332 -1.66 -9.92 -10.95
C GLN A 332 -1.34 -9.15 -12.23
N TRP A 333 -1.40 -9.82 -13.38
CA TRP A 333 -1.27 -9.16 -14.68
C TRP A 333 -2.60 -8.63 -15.18
N PHE A 334 -2.57 -7.50 -15.88
CA PHE A 334 -3.72 -6.86 -16.49
C PHE A 334 -3.49 -6.67 -17.98
N LEU A 335 -4.58 -6.71 -18.76
CA LEU A 335 -4.63 -6.35 -20.16
C LEU A 335 -5.66 -5.23 -20.32
N ASN A 336 -5.22 -4.06 -20.79
CA ASN A 336 -6.07 -2.87 -20.95
C ASN A 336 -6.88 -2.58 -19.67
N ASN A 337 -6.20 -2.57 -18.52
CA ASN A 337 -6.75 -2.37 -17.17
C ASN A 337 -7.74 -3.45 -16.67
N SER A 338 -7.93 -4.54 -17.41
CA SER A 338 -8.74 -5.68 -16.95
C SER A 338 -7.84 -6.80 -16.41
N PRO A 339 -8.12 -7.37 -15.22
CA PRO A 339 -7.29 -8.44 -14.67
C PRO A 339 -7.37 -9.69 -15.54
N ILE A 340 -6.21 -10.32 -15.78
CA ILE A 340 -6.11 -11.56 -16.54
C ILE A 340 -6.22 -12.72 -15.54
N ALA A 341 -7.30 -13.50 -15.65
CA ALA A 341 -7.55 -14.60 -14.72
C ALA A 341 -6.40 -15.62 -14.71
N GLY A 342 -5.87 -15.91 -13.51
CA GLY A 342 -4.80 -16.89 -13.30
C GLY A 342 -3.40 -16.42 -13.67
N ALA A 343 -3.23 -15.19 -14.17
CA ALA A 343 -1.93 -14.61 -14.44
C ALA A 343 -1.31 -14.05 -13.16
N ASN A 344 -0.88 -14.95 -12.28
CA ASN A 344 -0.44 -14.63 -10.91
C ASN A 344 1.03 -15.01 -10.65
N SER A 345 1.83 -15.09 -11.72
CA SER A 345 3.26 -15.42 -11.67
C SER A 345 4.11 -14.23 -12.08
N ILE A 346 5.38 -14.21 -11.65
CA ILE A 346 6.36 -13.18 -12.04
C ILE A 346 6.56 -13.08 -13.57
N ASN A 347 6.29 -14.17 -14.30
CA ASN A 347 6.33 -14.24 -15.75
C ASN A 347 4.92 -14.44 -16.32
N TYR A 348 4.65 -13.81 -17.47
CA TYR A 348 3.42 -13.98 -18.24
C TYR A 348 3.74 -14.08 -19.74
N SER A 349 3.01 -14.94 -20.46
CA SER A 349 3.15 -15.10 -21.92
C SER A 349 1.89 -14.58 -22.62
N PRO A 350 1.88 -13.32 -23.08
CA PRO A 350 0.76 -12.73 -23.81
C PRO A 350 0.31 -13.55 -25.01
N THR A 351 -1.02 -13.64 -25.18
CA THR A 351 -1.64 -14.25 -26.36
C THR A 351 -2.28 -13.22 -27.29
N THR A 352 -2.43 -11.97 -26.82
CA THR A 352 -3.05 -10.86 -27.55
C THR A 352 -2.19 -9.61 -27.43
N SER A 353 -2.15 -8.80 -28.49
CA SER A 353 -1.59 -7.44 -28.40
C SER A 353 -2.41 -6.56 -27.47
N GLY A 354 -1.77 -5.61 -26.80
CA GLY A 354 -2.43 -4.63 -25.94
C GLY A 354 -1.49 -4.04 -24.91
N ASN A 355 -2.05 -3.25 -24.00
CA ASN A 355 -1.30 -2.62 -22.91
C ASN A 355 -1.34 -3.55 -21.70
N TYR A 356 -0.17 -4.02 -21.29
CA TYR A 356 -0.01 -4.87 -20.13
C TYR A 356 0.53 -4.07 -18.95
N THR A 357 -0.04 -4.33 -17.77
CA THR A 357 0.52 -3.90 -16.49
C THR A 357 0.61 -5.11 -15.56
N VAL A 358 1.48 -5.01 -14.55
CA VAL A 358 1.58 -6.01 -13.48
C VAL A 358 1.53 -5.31 -12.14
N GLU A 359 0.63 -5.75 -11.28
CA GLU A 359 0.60 -5.39 -9.86
C GLU A 359 1.40 -6.41 -9.06
N VAL A 360 2.20 -5.92 -8.12
CA VAL A 360 3.01 -6.75 -7.21
C VAL A 360 2.56 -6.50 -5.79
N THR A 361 2.25 -7.58 -5.08
CA THR A 361 1.93 -7.58 -3.64
C THR A 361 3.19 -7.93 -2.84
N PHE A 362 3.42 -7.23 -1.74
CA PHE A 362 4.57 -7.43 -0.84
C PHE A 362 4.12 -7.96 0.52
N ASN A 363 5.08 -8.39 1.35
CA ASN A 363 4.79 -8.82 2.71
C ASN A 363 4.27 -7.66 3.58
N ASP A 364 4.79 -6.44 3.32
CA ASP A 364 4.47 -5.23 4.05
C ASP A 364 4.26 -4.07 3.08
N GLY A 365 3.40 -3.13 3.45
CA GLY A 365 3.08 -1.94 2.65
C GLY A 365 2.19 -2.22 1.44
N CYS A 366 1.93 -1.16 0.69
CA CYS A 366 0.97 -1.19 -0.42
C CYS A 366 1.49 -1.92 -1.66
N PRO A 367 0.61 -2.59 -2.42
CA PRO A 367 0.96 -3.15 -3.71
C PRO A 367 1.38 -2.02 -4.67
N THR A 368 2.27 -2.36 -5.61
CA THR A 368 2.75 -1.41 -6.63
C THR A 368 2.38 -1.89 -8.02
N LEU A 369 1.92 -0.96 -8.85
CA LEU A 369 1.55 -1.21 -10.24
C LEU A 369 2.64 -0.74 -11.20
N SER A 370 2.93 -1.53 -12.23
CA SER A 370 3.87 -1.13 -13.27
C SER A 370 3.31 -0.02 -14.13
N LEU A 371 4.20 0.71 -14.82
CA LEU A 371 3.80 1.46 -16.00
C LEU A 371 3.28 0.52 -17.10
N GLU A 372 2.45 1.05 -18.01
CA GLU A 372 1.94 0.30 -19.15
C GLU A 372 3.07 -0.13 -20.09
N TYR A 373 3.09 -1.42 -20.43
CA TYR A 373 3.94 -2.00 -21.46
C TYR A 373 3.09 -2.38 -22.68
N ILE A 374 3.39 -1.79 -23.84
CA ILE A 374 2.66 -2.06 -25.08
C ILE A 374 3.23 -3.33 -25.73
N PHE A 375 2.52 -4.44 -25.58
CA PHE A 375 2.87 -5.70 -26.25
C PHE A 375 2.20 -5.77 -27.62
N SER A 376 2.99 -6.06 -28.65
CA SER A 376 2.50 -6.30 -30.01
C SER A 376 2.81 -7.74 -30.40
N LEU A 377 1.77 -8.56 -30.56
CA LEU A 377 1.87 -9.90 -31.12
C LEU A 377 2.26 -9.79 -32.59
N THR A 378 3.56 -9.73 -32.87
CA THR A 378 4.05 -9.74 -34.24
C THR A 378 3.85 -11.13 -34.81
N SER A 379 3.01 -11.25 -35.85
CA SER A 379 2.81 -12.49 -36.62
C SER A 379 4.01 -12.81 -37.51
N ILE A 380 5.23 -12.54 -37.02
CA ILE A 380 6.45 -12.72 -37.77
C ILE A 380 7.24 -13.79 -37.04
N ASN A 381 6.88 -15.04 -37.31
CA ASN A 381 7.88 -16.10 -37.28
C ASN A 381 8.92 -15.72 -38.34
N ASN A 382 9.96 -14.98 -37.94
CA ASN A 382 11.19 -14.82 -38.72
C ASN A 382 11.88 -16.18 -38.74
N ASN A 383 11.26 -17.14 -39.42
CA ASN A 383 11.88 -18.40 -39.73
C ASN A 383 12.88 -18.09 -40.85
N THR A 384 14.05 -17.60 -40.45
CA THR A 384 15.18 -17.20 -41.29
C THR A 384 15.57 -18.29 -42.29
N ASN A 385 15.21 -19.54 -42.02
CA ASN A 385 15.39 -20.69 -42.93
C ASN A 385 14.58 -20.56 -44.24
N PHE A 386 13.36 -20.00 -44.22
CA PHE A 386 12.50 -20.00 -45.42
C PHE A 386 13.08 -19.16 -46.58
N LYS A 387 13.73 -18.04 -46.27
CA LYS A 387 14.40 -17.22 -47.29
C LYS A 387 15.72 -17.84 -47.76
N GLN A 388 16.46 -18.52 -46.87
CA GLN A 388 17.76 -19.11 -47.18
C GLN A 388 17.65 -20.29 -48.17
N GLU A 389 16.53 -21.01 -48.15
CA GLU A 389 16.27 -22.16 -49.03
C GLU A 389 15.79 -21.76 -50.44
N ILE A 390 15.60 -20.47 -50.72
CA ILE A 390 15.07 -19.98 -51.99
C ILE A 390 16.16 -19.21 -52.74
N HIS A 391 16.58 -19.76 -53.87
CA HIS A 391 17.57 -19.18 -54.77
C HIS A 391 16.89 -18.52 -55.96
N LEU A 392 17.15 -17.23 -56.17
CA LEU A 392 16.59 -16.45 -57.27
C LEU A 392 17.67 -16.10 -58.29
N TYR A 393 17.52 -16.53 -59.54
CA TYR A 393 18.50 -16.29 -60.61
C TYR A 393 17.87 -16.35 -62.02
N PRO A 394 18.49 -15.72 -63.04
CA PRO A 394 19.52 -14.70 -62.90
C PRO A 394 18.92 -13.41 -62.33
N ASN A 395 19.71 -12.69 -61.54
CA ASN A 395 19.39 -11.34 -61.12
C ASN A 395 20.67 -10.50 -61.18
N PRO A 396 20.80 -9.53 -62.10
CA PRO A 396 19.74 -8.99 -62.97
C PRO A 396 19.24 -9.95 -64.06
N THR A 397 18.01 -9.77 -64.55
CA THR A 397 17.37 -10.55 -65.63
C THR A 397 16.97 -9.68 -66.82
N SER A 398 16.86 -10.25 -68.03
CA SER A 398 16.23 -9.59 -69.20
C SER A 398 14.85 -10.17 -69.53
N ASN A 399 14.68 -11.49 -69.42
CA ASN A 399 13.47 -12.18 -69.91
C ASN A 399 12.77 -13.02 -68.84
N THR A 400 13.49 -13.73 -67.99
CA THR A 400 12.91 -14.71 -67.05
C THR A 400 13.71 -14.73 -65.76
N ILE A 401 13.02 -14.84 -64.62
CA ILE A 401 13.65 -15.22 -63.34
C ILE A 401 13.23 -16.64 -62.97
N HIS A 402 14.15 -17.36 -62.36
CA HIS A 402 13.94 -18.67 -61.78
C HIS A 402 13.97 -18.54 -60.26
N LEU A 403 13.00 -19.17 -59.60
CA LEU A 403 13.04 -19.40 -58.16
C LEU A 403 13.20 -20.90 -57.95
N GLN A 404 14.36 -21.30 -57.45
CA GLN A 404 14.65 -22.67 -57.05
C GLN A 404 14.51 -22.75 -55.53
N ILE A 405 13.73 -23.71 -55.03
CA ILE A 405 13.53 -23.93 -53.60
C ILE A 405 14.10 -25.29 -53.23
N GLU A 406 14.93 -25.34 -52.19
CA GLU A 406 15.66 -26.56 -51.80
C GLU A 406 14.74 -27.71 -51.38
N ARG A 407 13.52 -27.41 -50.94
CA ARG A 407 12.47 -28.38 -50.63
C ARG A 407 11.11 -27.95 -51.17
N LEU A 408 10.20 -28.92 -51.22
CA LEU A 408 8.83 -28.70 -51.66
C LEU A 408 8.01 -27.97 -50.58
N TYR A 409 7.44 -26.81 -50.92
CA TYR A 409 6.51 -26.09 -50.07
C TYR A 409 5.10 -26.09 -50.64
N ASN A 410 4.10 -26.22 -49.77
CA ASN A 410 2.70 -26.21 -50.16
C ASN A 410 2.06 -24.84 -49.98
N ASN A 411 1.07 -24.52 -50.81
CA ASN A 411 0.25 -23.31 -50.73
C ASN A 411 1.06 -22.02 -50.69
N ILE A 412 1.88 -21.80 -51.72
CA ILE A 412 2.72 -20.61 -51.87
C ILE A 412 1.97 -19.53 -52.67
N THR A 413 1.92 -18.33 -52.12
CA THR A 413 1.50 -17.12 -52.83
C THR A 413 2.73 -16.30 -53.19
N LEU A 414 2.90 -16.01 -54.48
CA LEU A 414 3.95 -15.13 -55.01
C LEU A 414 3.33 -13.81 -55.45
N LYS A 415 3.89 -12.70 -54.98
CA LYS A 415 3.48 -11.33 -55.33
C LYS A 415 4.67 -10.58 -55.94
N LEU A 416 4.47 -9.99 -57.11
CA LEU A 416 5.43 -9.08 -57.75
C LEU A 416 4.93 -7.65 -57.60
N LYS A 417 5.78 -6.74 -57.12
CA LYS A 417 5.50 -5.32 -56.93
C LYS A 417 6.52 -4.46 -57.67
N ASP A 418 6.11 -3.26 -58.08
CA ASP A 418 7.03 -2.27 -58.67
C ASP A 418 7.84 -1.55 -57.57
N CYS A 419 8.74 -0.65 -57.97
CA CYS A 419 9.58 0.12 -57.05
C CYS A 419 8.79 1.04 -56.10
N ASN A 420 7.53 1.36 -56.43
CA ASN A 420 6.64 2.13 -55.57
C ASN A 420 5.79 1.21 -54.67
N GLY A 421 6.01 -0.10 -54.69
CA GLY A 421 5.28 -1.08 -53.88
C GLY A 421 3.91 -1.46 -54.44
N ARG A 422 3.52 -0.95 -55.62
CA ARG A 422 2.24 -1.30 -56.25
C ARG A 422 2.27 -2.74 -56.74
N LEU A 423 1.24 -3.51 -56.39
CA LEU A 423 1.11 -4.91 -56.80
C LEU A 423 0.90 -5.01 -58.32
N ILE A 424 1.78 -5.73 -58.99
CA ILE A 424 1.75 -5.97 -60.43
C ILE A 424 1.14 -7.33 -60.76
N SER A 425 1.53 -8.37 -60.02
CA SER A 425 1.08 -9.75 -60.28
C SER A 425 0.99 -10.54 -58.99
N THR A 426 0.00 -11.43 -58.91
CA THR A 426 -0.12 -12.46 -57.87
C THR A 426 -0.30 -13.83 -58.50
N LYS A 427 0.42 -14.83 -58.03
CA LYS A 427 0.26 -16.24 -58.43
C LYS A 427 0.20 -17.14 -57.21
N ASN A 428 -0.69 -18.12 -57.24
CA ASN A 428 -0.86 -19.09 -56.17
C ASN A 428 -0.46 -20.48 -56.67
N TYR A 429 0.28 -21.22 -55.85
CA TYR A 429 0.78 -22.56 -56.15
C TYR A 429 0.41 -23.50 -55.01
N SER A 430 -0.25 -24.61 -55.32
CA SER A 430 -0.58 -25.65 -54.34
C SER A 430 0.66 -26.37 -53.81
N SER A 431 1.68 -26.53 -54.66
CA SER A 431 2.99 -27.09 -54.31
C SER A 431 4.08 -26.47 -55.18
N LEU A 432 5.26 -26.21 -54.60
CA LEU A 432 6.31 -25.43 -55.24
C LEU A 432 7.72 -25.85 -54.79
N ASN A 433 8.55 -26.23 -55.76
CA ASN A 433 10.01 -26.38 -55.61
C ASN A 433 10.80 -25.63 -56.70
N HIS A 434 10.15 -25.23 -57.80
CA HIS A 434 10.76 -24.43 -58.86
C HIS A 434 9.69 -23.59 -59.58
N ILE A 435 10.01 -22.32 -59.88
CA ILE A 435 9.22 -21.45 -60.75
C ILE A 435 10.13 -20.87 -61.83
N SER A 436 9.64 -20.83 -63.07
CA SER A 436 10.13 -19.90 -64.09
C SER A 436 9.09 -18.80 -64.30
N PHE A 437 9.45 -17.57 -63.95
CA PHE A 437 8.56 -16.41 -64.06
C PHE A 437 9.02 -15.52 -65.21
N ASN A 438 8.18 -15.45 -66.25
CA ASN A 438 8.44 -14.62 -67.42
C ASN A 438 8.32 -13.14 -67.04
N MET A 439 9.41 -12.42 -67.23
CA MET A 439 9.55 -10.99 -67.00
C MET A 439 9.47 -10.15 -68.27
N SER A 440 9.42 -10.74 -69.48
CA SER A 440 9.57 -10.05 -70.77
C SER A 440 8.58 -8.89 -70.97
N GLY A 441 7.35 -9.01 -70.44
CA GLY A 441 6.30 -7.99 -70.54
C GLY A 441 6.42 -6.79 -69.60
N PHE A 442 7.38 -6.76 -68.67
CA PHE A 442 7.55 -5.64 -67.72
C PHE A 442 8.60 -4.62 -68.19
N TYR A 443 8.53 -3.38 -67.73
CA TYR A 443 9.54 -2.37 -68.08
C TYR A 443 10.89 -2.65 -67.37
N GLN A 444 11.99 -2.14 -67.94
CA GLN A 444 13.29 -2.15 -67.25
C GLN A 444 13.17 -1.41 -65.92
N GLY A 445 13.76 -1.94 -64.85
CA GLY A 445 13.65 -1.34 -63.52
C GLY A 445 13.74 -2.31 -62.35
N PHE A 446 13.46 -1.79 -61.16
CA PHE A 446 13.52 -2.50 -59.89
C PHE A 446 12.13 -3.02 -59.50
N TYR A 447 12.08 -4.29 -59.08
CA TYR A 447 10.87 -4.97 -58.65
C TYR A 447 11.11 -5.67 -57.32
N ILE A 448 10.04 -5.81 -56.52
CA ILE A 448 10.04 -6.57 -55.28
C ILE A 448 9.22 -7.83 -55.48
N LEU A 449 9.82 -8.98 -55.19
CA LEU A 449 9.15 -10.27 -55.21
C LEU A 449 8.95 -10.78 -53.78
N GLU A 450 7.71 -11.06 -53.41
CA GLU A 450 7.32 -11.55 -52.09
C GLU A 450 6.69 -12.94 -52.19
N LEU A 451 7.09 -13.85 -51.30
CA LEU A 451 6.53 -15.20 -51.19
C LEU A 451 5.98 -15.41 -49.78
N THR A 452 4.77 -15.94 -49.68
CA THR A 452 4.15 -16.38 -48.42
C THR A 452 3.64 -17.81 -48.54
N ASN A 453 3.78 -18.62 -47.49
CA ASN A 453 3.18 -19.96 -47.40
C ASN A 453 1.99 -20.00 -46.41
N SER A 454 1.29 -21.13 -46.33
CA SER A 454 0.15 -21.32 -45.41
C SER A 454 0.53 -21.33 -43.92
N LYS A 455 1.82 -21.46 -43.59
CA LYS A 455 2.35 -21.36 -42.22
C LYS A 455 2.90 -19.97 -41.90
N ALA A 456 2.49 -18.94 -42.68
CA ALA A 456 2.92 -17.56 -42.56
C ALA A 456 4.45 -17.33 -42.68
N SER A 457 5.20 -18.27 -43.26
CA SER A 457 6.61 -18.02 -43.61
C SER A 457 6.68 -17.01 -44.76
N PHE A 458 7.62 -16.07 -44.69
CA PHE A 458 7.74 -14.95 -45.63
C PHE A 458 9.16 -14.83 -46.20
N ALA A 459 9.28 -14.63 -47.50
CA ALA A 459 10.55 -14.31 -48.15
C ALA A 459 10.38 -13.12 -49.12
N ARG A 460 11.35 -12.20 -49.12
CA ARG A 460 11.38 -11.03 -50.01
C ARG A 460 12.70 -10.95 -50.76
N PHE A 461 12.60 -10.78 -52.08
CA PHE A 461 13.72 -10.63 -53.01
C PHE A 461 13.61 -9.32 -53.80
N SER A 462 14.75 -8.71 -54.06
CA SER A 462 14.89 -7.59 -54.99
C SER A 462 15.22 -8.14 -56.37
N VAL A 463 14.49 -7.75 -57.42
CA VAL A 463 14.70 -8.19 -58.81
C VAL A 463 15.01 -6.99 -59.69
N ILE A 464 16.12 -7.05 -60.41
CA ILE A 464 16.55 -6.01 -61.35
C ILE A 464 16.28 -6.51 -62.77
N LYS A 465 15.38 -5.85 -63.50
CA LYS A 465 15.15 -6.08 -64.93
C LYS A 465 16.00 -5.12 -65.77
N LYS A 466 16.87 -5.69 -66.61
CA LYS A 466 17.69 -4.99 -67.61
C LYS A 466 16.98 -4.87 -68.94
#